data_AF-A0A971URL0-F1
#
_entry.id   AF-A0A971URL0-F1
#
_cell.length_a   1.000
_cell.length_b   1.000
_cell.length_c   1.000
_cell.angle_alpha   90.00
_cell.angle_beta   90.00
_cell.angle_gamma   90.00
#
_symmetry.space_group_name_H-M   'P 1'
#
loop_
_entity.id
_entity.type
_entity.pdbx_description
1 polymer ?
#
loop_
_entity_poly.entity_id
_entity_poly.type
_entity_poly.pdbx_seq_one_letter_code
_entity_poly.pdbx_strand_id
1 'polypeptide(L)'
;MHRNGLTFEEALELRTAPSLPLTLATASNHLWSRGYDCRPEMLELLIENGVVKPASENAWSRADVDAAAEHFEDCDLLTPYAEMCRTLGCRYADFLRPLKLAAERESAKYGRRVPDNDLYFVMHCEPPRDDRLAKISFTLCDDIRQRMERGEAV
;
A
#
# COMPACT_ATOMS: atom_id res chain seq x y z
N MET A 1 5.14 -21.68 1.53
CA MET A 1 4.18 -20.93 2.38
C MET A 1 4.85 -19.60 2.70
N HIS A 2 4.48 -18.53 2.00
CA HIS A 2 5.03 -17.18 2.24
C HIS A 2 3.97 -16.38 2.97
N ARG A 3 4.32 -15.93 4.19
CA ARG A 3 3.43 -15.14 5.04
C ARG A 3 3.52 -13.70 4.55
N ASN A 4 2.60 -13.32 3.66
CA ASN A 4 2.50 -11.96 3.17
C ASN A 4 1.73 -11.13 4.19
N GLY A 5 2.47 -10.47 5.09
CA GLY A 5 1.93 -9.46 6.00
C GLY A 5 2.13 -9.78 7.49
N LEU A 6 2.33 -8.70 8.25
CA LEU A 6 2.44 -8.69 9.71
C LEU A 6 1.05 -8.80 10.35
N THR A 7 0.93 -9.47 11.50
CA THR A 7 -0.29 -9.47 12.31
C THR A 7 -0.50 -8.11 12.96
N PHE A 8 -1.71 -7.88 13.50
CA PHE A 8 -2.02 -6.64 14.21
C PHE A 8 -1.11 -6.42 15.43
N GLU A 9 -0.78 -7.49 16.16
CA GLU A 9 0.15 -7.44 17.30
C GLU A 9 1.58 -7.15 16.83
N GLU A 10 2.04 -7.75 15.73
CA GLU A 10 3.35 -7.45 15.13
C GLU A 10 3.43 -6.01 14.60
N ALA A 11 2.35 -5.49 13.99
CA ALA A 11 2.25 -4.12 13.51
C ALA A 11 2.13 -3.09 14.65
N LEU A 12 1.48 -3.47 15.75
CA LEU A 12 1.37 -2.64 16.95
C LEU A 12 2.69 -2.64 17.72
N GLU A 13 3.35 -3.79 17.87
CA GLU A 13 4.72 -3.89 18.39
C GLU A 13 5.70 -3.07 17.55
N LEU A 14 5.63 -3.11 16.21
CA LEU A 14 6.43 -2.22 15.36
C LEU A 14 6.12 -0.72 15.58
N ARG A 15 4.88 -0.37 15.97
CA ARG A 15 4.50 1.00 16.30
C ARG A 15 4.91 1.45 17.71
N THR A 16 5.02 0.52 18.67
CA THR A 16 5.18 0.84 20.10
C THR A 16 6.51 0.38 20.69
N ALA A 17 7.25 -0.51 20.03
CA ALA A 17 8.56 -0.95 20.47
C ALA A 17 9.57 0.20 20.33
N PRO A 18 10.58 0.28 21.22
CA PRO A 18 11.75 1.09 20.97
C PRO A 18 12.29 0.73 19.59
N SER A 19 12.51 1.73 18.74
CA SER A 19 12.88 1.57 17.34
C SER A 19 14.11 0.67 17.21
N LEU A 20 13.86 -0.63 16.99
CA LEU A 20 14.90 -1.50 16.51
C LEU A 20 15.33 -0.90 15.17
N PRO A 21 16.63 -0.66 14.97
CA PRO A 21 17.13 -0.09 13.74
C PRO A 21 16.55 -0.85 12.54
N LEU A 22 15.80 -0.15 11.68
CA LEU A 22 15.16 -0.79 10.53
C LEU A 22 16.25 -1.10 9.51
N THR A 23 16.19 -2.31 8.94
CA THR A 23 17.02 -2.63 7.79
C THR A 23 16.57 -1.80 6.58
N LEU A 24 17.50 -1.58 5.65
CA LEU A 24 17.22 -0.81 4.44
C LEU A 24 16.06 -1.42 3.63
N ALA A 25 16.00 -2.75 3.52
CA ALA A 25 14.89 -3.45 2.89
C ALA A 25 13.55 -3.20 3.61
N THR A 26 13.56 -3.12 4.95
CA THR A 26 12.35 -2.83 5.73
C THR A 26 11.88 -1.39 5.53
N ALA A 27 12.81 -0.43 5.50
CA ALA A 27 12.51 0.96 5.17
C ALA A 27 11.92 1.10 3.75
N SER A 28 12.51 0.40 2.77
CA SER A 28 12.02 0.39 1.37
C SER A 28 10.60 -0.15 1.27
N ASN A 29 10.30 -1.29 1.92
CA ASN A 29 8.95 -1.85 1.96
C ASN A 29 7.96 -0.91 2.64
N HIS A 30 8.39 -0.20 3.69
CA HIS A 30 7.55 0.76 4.38
C HIS A 30 7.18 1.93 3.45
N LEU A 31 8.11 2.43 2.64
CA LEU A 31 7.86 3.49 1.66
C LEU A 31 7.00 3.00 0.49
N TRP A 32 7.24 1.78 0.01
CA TRP A 32 6.39 1.15 -0.99
C TRP A 32 4.94 1.01 -0.51
N SER A 33 4.73 0.61 0.74
CA SER A 33 3.39 0.52 1.33
C SER A 33 2.68 1.88 1.48
N ARG A 34 3.44 2.98 1.48
CA ARG A 34 2.91 4.36 1.47
C ARG A 34 2.60 4.87 0.06
N GLY A 35 3.01 4.14 -0.98
CA GLY A 35 2.71 4.44 -2.38
C GLY A 35 3.89 4.98 -3.19
N TYR A 36 5.08 5.08 -2.61
CA TYR A 36 6.29 5.51 -3.32
C TYR A 36 6.94 4.33 -4.04
N ASP A 37 7.43 4.53 -5.26
CA ASP A 37 8.18 3.50 -5.97
C ASP A 37 9.59 3.40 -5.39
N CYS A 38 9.70 2.89 -4.16
CA CYS A 38 10.95 2.81 -3.43
C CYS A 38 11.57 1.41 -3.56
N ARG A 39 12.74 1.34 -4.19
CA ARG A 39 13.63 0.18 -4.19
C ARG A 39 14.81 0.43 -3.23
N PRO A 40 15.41 -0.62 -2.65
CA PRO A 40 16.57 -0.51 -1.77
C PRO A 40 17.68 0.42 -2.31
N GLU A 41 18.02 0.28 -3.58
CA GLU A 41 19.11 1.02 -4.23
C GLU A 41 18.83 2.54 -4.27
N MET A 42 17.55 2.95 -4.25
CA MET A 42 17.20 4.37 -4.18
C MET A 42 17.42 4.93 -2.77
N LEU A 43 17.24 4.12 -1.72
CA LEU A 43 17.56 4.54 -0.36
C LEU A 43 19.06 4.69 -0.15
N GLU A 44 19.88 3.85 -0.79
CA GLU A 44 21.35 4.01 -0.81
C GLU A 44 21.74 5.36 -1.43
N LEU A 45 21.13 5.73 -2.56
CA LEU A 45 21.34 7.05 -3.19
C LEU A 45 20.91 8.22 -2.29
N LEU A 46 19.84 8.08 -1.49
CA LEU A 46 19.44 9.12 -0.55
C LEU A 46 20.46 9.30 0.59
N ILE A 47 21.10 8.21 1.03
CA ILE A 47 22.19 8.27 2.01
C ILE A 47 23.41 8.96 1.39
N GLU A 48 23.81 8.56 0.18
CA GLU A 48 24.96 9.14 -0.54
C GLU A 48 24.79 10.65 -0.79
N ASN A 49 23.59 11.08 -1.14
CA ASN A 49 23.26 12.49 -1.36
C ASN A 49 22.97 13.26 -0.06
N GLY A 50 23.03 12.60 1.10
CA GLY A 50 22.86 13.21 2.41
C GLY A 50 21.44 13.69 2.72
N VAL A 51 20.45 13.24 1.96
CA VAL A 51 19.02 13.51 2.16
C VAL A 51 18.53 12.85 3.45
N VAL A 52 19.00 11.64 3.71
CA VAL A 52 18.77 10.89 4.96
C VAL A 52 20.10 10.48 5.58
N LYS A 53 20.13 10.38 6.91
CA LYS A 53 21.37 10.11 7.67
C LYS A 53 21.12 9.05 8.74
N PRO A 54 20.80 7.82 8.34
CA PRO A 54 20.63 6.73 9.28
C PRO A 54 21.95 6.48 10.02
N ALA A 55 21.86 5.96 11.25
CA ALA A 55 23.04 5.76 12.11
C ALA A 55 24.03 4.72 11.54
N SER A 56 23.53 3.82 10.68
CA SER A 56 24.29 2.86 9.88
C SER A 56 23.39 2.35 8.74
N GLU A 57 23.96 1.59 7.80
CA GLU A 57 23.26 1.03 6.62
C GLU A 57 21.96 0.29 6.96
N ASN A 58 21.90 -0.35 8.13
CA ASN A 58 20.73 -1.08 8.62
C ASN A 58 20.16 -0.49 9.91
N ALA A 59 20.34 0.82 10.11
CA ALA A 59 19.81 1.55 11.26
C ALA A 59 18.98 2.76 10.86
N TRP A 60 17.98 2.50 10.02
CA TRP A 60 16.98 3.49 9.66
C TRP A 60 16.05 3.75 10.83
N SER A 61 15.97 5.02 11.22
CA SER A 61 14.98 5.50 12.15
C SER A 61 13.68 5.83 11.41
N ARG A 62 12.61 6.05 12.18
CA ARG A 62 11.35 6.54 11.61
C ARG A 62 11.50 7.93 10.97
N ALA A 63 12.34 8.78 11.56
CA ALA A 63 12.63 10.10 10.99
C ALA A 63 13.34 10.00 9.64
N ASP A 64 14.24 9.03 9.45
CA ASP A 64 14.87 8.78 8.15
C ASP A 64 13.85 8.30 7.11
N VAL A 65 12.90 7.44 7.50
CA VAL A 65 11.81 6.98 6.62
C VAL A 65 10.87 8.12 6.25
N ASP A 66 10.53 9.00 7.21
CA ASP A 66 9.65 10.14 6.95
C ASP A 66 10.36 11.18 6.06
N ALA A 67 11.65 11.45 6.28
CA ALA A 67 12.45 12.32 5.39
C ALA A 67 12.63 11.75 3.97
N ALA A 68 12.82 10.43 3.84
CA ALA A 68 12.82 9.76 2.53
C ALA A 68 11.47 9.88 1.83
N ALA A 69 10.35 9.75 2.57
CA ALA A 69 9.00 9.93 2.03
C ALA A 69 8.80 11.36 1.50
N GLU A 70 9.15 12.37 2.29
CA GLU A 70 9.11 13.78 1.86
C GLU A 70 9.92 14.01 0.58
N HIS A 71 11.12 13.45 0.49
CA HIS A 71 11.93 13.58 -0.71
C HIS A 71 11.34 12.86 -1.94
N PHE A 72 10.69 11.71 -1.74
CA PHE A 72 9.97 11.04 -2.82
C PHE A 72 8.73 11.81 -3.26
N GLU A 73 8.06 12.53 -2.36
CA GLU A 73 6.98 13.46 -2.69
C GLU A 73 7.49 14.64 -3.51
N ASP A 74 8.57 15.30 -3.08
CA ASP A 74 9.19 16.41 -3.81
C ASP A 74 9.64 16.02 -5.23
N CYS A 75 10.04 14.77 -5.40
CA CYS A 75 10.47 14.21 -6.68
C CYS A 75 9.34 13.60 -7.52
N ASP A 76 8.09 13.61 -7.04
CA ASP A 76 6.94 12.93 -7.68
C ASP A 76 7.20 11.44 -8.00
N LEU A 77 8.01 10.75 -7.16
CA LEU A 77 8.38 9.34 -7.31
C LEU A 77 7.32 8.40 -6.73
N LEU A 78 6.15 8.46 -7.35
CA LEU A 78 4.98 7.67 -7.01
C LEU A 78 4.92 6.37 -7.83
N THR A 79 4.41 5.30 -7.22
CA THR A 79 3.98 4.13 -8.02
C THR A 79 2.86 4.55 -8.99
N PRO A 80 2.69 3.90 -10.16
CA PRO A 80 1.61 4.24 -11.09
C PRO A 80 0.21 4.26 -10.44
N TYR A 81 -0.03 3.40 -9.45
CA TYR A 81 -1.28 3.38 -8.68
C TYR A 81 -1.43 4.58 -7.73
N ALA A 82 -0.35 5.03 -7.09
CA ALA A 82 -0.40 6.23 -6.26
C ALA A 82 -0.59 7.49 -7.11
N GLU A 83 0.04 7.56 -8.29
CA GLU A 83 -0.16 8.65 -9.24
C GLU A 83 -1.58 8.68 -9.81
N MET A 84 -2.15 7.51 -10.12
CA MET A 84 -3.57 7.40 -10.48
C MET A 84 -4.47 7.94 -9.36
N CYS A 85 -4.22 7.56 -8.10
CA CYS A 85 -5.02 8.06 -6.96
C CYS A 85 -4.92 9.59 -6.84
N ARG A 86 -3.73 10.16 -7.00
CA ARG A 86 -3.50 11.61 -7.03
C ARG A 86 -4.34 12.27 -8.13
N THR A 87 -4.30 11.72 -9.34
CA THR A 87 -5.09 12.21 -10.49
C THR A 87 -6.60 12.13 -10.23
N LEU A 88 -7.06 11.07 -9.56
CA LEU A 88 -8.46 10.89 -9.19
C LEU A 88 -8.90 11.77 -8.02
N GLY A 89 -7.98 12.43 -7.30
CA GLY A 89 -8.29 13.26 -6.14
C GLY A 89 -8.54 12.46 -4.85
N CYS A 90 -7.83 11.34 -4.68
CA CYS A 90 -7.84 10.54 -3.45
C CYS A 90 -6.42 10.11 -3.06
N ARG A 91 -6.25 9.63 -1.82
CA ARG A 91 -4.96 9.06 -1.38
C ARG A 91 -4.89 7.60 -1.78
N TYR A 92 -3.69 7.04 -1.90
CA TYR A 92 -3.54 5.61 -2.19
C TYR A 92 -4.19 4.69 -1.14
N ALA A 93 -4.21 5.11 0.14
CA ALA A 93 -4.95 4.40 1.18
C ALA A 93 -6.47 4.37 0.95
N ASP A 94 -7.03 5.38 0.27
CA ASP A 94 -8.44 5.46 -0.08
C ASP A 94 -8.79 4.57 -1.30
N PHE A 95 -7.78 4.03 -2.01
CA PHE A 95 -7.91 2.94 -2.98
C PHE A 95 -7.78 1.56 -2.31
N LEU A 96 -6.73 1.35 -1.50
CA LEU A 96 -6.44 0.04 -0.91
C LEU A 96 -7.52 -0.42 0.07
N ARG A 97 -8.05 0.50 0.89
CA ARG A 97 -9.04 0.14 1.91
C ARG A 97 -10.36 -0.36 1.28
N PRO A 98 -10.99 0.34 0.31
CA PRO A 98 -12.18 -0.19 -0.36
C PRO A 98 -11.94 -1.51 -1.10
N LEU A 99 -10.76 -1.73 -1.70
CA LEU A 99 -10.43 -2.99 -2.36
C LEU A 99 -10.42 -4.15 -1.36
N LYS A 100 -9.72 -3.98 -0.23
CA LYS A 100 -9.70 -4.97 0.84
C LYS A 100 -11.11 -5.27 1.37
N LEU A 101 -11.90 -4.24 1.65
CA LEU A 101 -13.27 -4.41 2.15
C LEU A 101 -14.19 -5.12 1.12
N ALA A 102 -14.01 -4.85 -0.17
CA ALA A 102 -14.73 -5.55 -1.22
C ALA A 102 -14.33 -7.03 -1.26
N ALA A 103 -13.03 -7.34 -1.24
CA ALA A 103 -12.54 -8.72 -1.19
C ALA A 103 -13.02 -9.48 0.04
N GLU A 104 -13.01 -8.87 1.23
CA GLU A 104 -13.55 -9.46 2.46
C GLU A 104 -15.06 -9.72 2.35
N ARG A 105 -15.83 -8.75 1.85
CA ARG A 105 -17.28 -8.88 1.65
C ARG A 105 -17.62 -10.01 0.69
N GLU A 106 -16.98 -10.07 -0.47
CA GLU A 106 -17.24 -11.15 -1.44
C GLU A 106 -16.73 -12.49 -0.91
N SER A 107 -15.61 -12.52 -0.18
CA SER A 107 -15.13 -13.75 0.44
C SER A 107 -16.14 -14.33 1.44
N ALA A 108 -16.73 -13.47 2.27
CA ALA A 108 -17.76 -13.85 3.23
C ALA A 108 -19.04 -14.33 2.52
N LYS A 109 -19.44 -13.67 1.44
CA LYS A 109 -20.62 -14.02 0.65
C LYS A 109 -20.52 -15.41 0.02
N TYR A 110 -19.34 -15.78 -0.51
CA TYR A 110 -19.13 -17.06 -1.20
C TYR A 110 -18.52 -18.16 -0.33
N GLY A 111 -18.15 -17.85 0.93
CA GLY A 111 -17.49 -18.79 1.84
C GLY A 111 -16.10 -19.24 1.35
N ARG A 112 -15.46 -18.45 0.49
CA ARG A 112 -14.17 -18.77 -0.17
C ARG A 112 -13.34 -17.50 -0.29
N ARG A 113 -12.02 -17.61 -0.19
CA ARG A 113 -11.13 -16.46 -0.31
C ARG A 113 -11.17 -15.88 -1.72
N VAL A 114 -11.54 -14.60 -1.83
CA VAL A 114 -11.30 -13.74 -2.98
C VAL A 114 -10.06 -12.89 -2.66
N PRO A 115 -8.99 -12.94 -3.47
CA PRO A 115 -7.85 -12.05 -3.30
C PRO A 115 -8.25 -10.56 -3.40
N ASP A 116 -7.61 -9.71 -2.60
CA ASP A 116 -7.64 -8.25 -2.71
C ASP A 116 -6.76 -7.76 -3.88
N ASN A 117 -6.98 -8.37 -5.05
CA ASN A 117 -6.35 -8.02 -6.31
C ASN A 117 -7.35 -7.22 -7.14
N ASP A 118 -7.00 -5.98 -7.49
CA ASP A 118 -7.85 -5.06 -8.23
C ASP A 118 -8.22 -5.58 -9.64
N LEU A 119 -7.42 -6.48 -10.22
CA LEU A 119 -7.75 -7.16 -11.47
C LEU A 119 -9.01 -8.04 -11.39
N TYR A 120 -9.49 -8.38 -10.19
CA TYR A 120 -10.72 -9.16 -10.00
C TYR A 120 -11.96 -8.28 -9.81
N PHE A 121 -11.78 -6.95 -9.79
CA PHE A 121 -12.84 -6.01 -9.51
C PHE A 121 -12.91 -4.91 -10.57
N VAL A 122 -14.13 -4.44 -10.80
CA VAL A 122 -14.37 -3.17 -11.46
C VAL A 122 -14.21 -2.07 -10.41
N MET A 123 -13.25 -1.17 -10.64
CA MET A 123 -13.09 0.05 -9.84
C MET A 123 -14.12 1.11 -10.28
N HIS A 124 -14.88 1.62 -9.33
CA HIS A 124 -15.76 2.76 -9.49
C HIS A 124 -15.17 3.96 -8.77
N CYS A 125 -15.06 5.09 -9.46
CA CYS A 125 -14.63 6.36 -8.88
C CYS A 125 -15.79 7.35 -8.94
N GLU A 126 -16.26 7.80 -7.78
CA GLU A 126 -17.05 9.02 -7.67
C GLU A 126 -16.06 10.19 -7.57
N PRO A 127 -16.00 11.08 -8.59
CA PRO A 127 -15.02 12.16 -8.62
C PRO A 127 -15.23 13.15 -7.45
N PRO A 128 -14.18 13.89 -7.07
CA PRO A 128 -14.26 14.85 -5.96
C PRO A 128 -15.28 15.96 -6.27
N ARG A 129 -15.76 16.62 -5.22
CA ARG A 129 -16.60 17.81 -5.24
C ARG A 129 -16.01 18.85 -4.29
N ASP A 130 -16.53 20.07 -4.32
CA ASP A 130 -16.03 21.18 -3.49
C ASP A 130 -16.02 20.85 -1.98
N ASP A 131 -16.90 19.95 -1.54
CA ASP A 131 -17.06 19.56 -0.13
C ASP A 131 -16.46 18.18 0.23
N ARG A 132 -15.96 17.41 -0.75
CA ARG A 132 -15.51 16.03 -0.50
C ARG A 132 -14.48 15.51 -1.50
N LEU A 133 -13.55 14.71 -1.00
CA LEU A 133 -12.60 13.95 -1.81
C LEU A 133 -13.29 12.91 -2.69
N ALA A 134 -12.55 12.37 -3.66
CA ALA A 134 -13.05 11.28 -4.48
C ALA A 134 -13.31 10.02 -3.65
N LYS A 135 -14.31 9.25 -4.04
CA LYS A 135 -14.68 8.01 -3.36
C LYS A 135 -14.52 6.82 -4.30
N ILE A 136 -13.66 5.88 -3.89
CA ILE A 136 -13.39 4.66 -4.63
C ILE A 136 -14.22 3.52 -4.04
N SER A 137 -14.78 2.69 -4.92
CA SER A 137 -15.45 1.44 -4.55
C SER A 137 -15.20 0.36 -5.59
N PHE A 138 -15.42 -0.90 -5.21
CA PHE A 138 -15.12 -2.05 -6.05
C PHE A 138 -16.29 -3.03 -6.12
N THR A 139 -16.58 -3.49 -7.33
CA THR A 139 -17.57 -4.53 -7.63
C THR A 139 -16.85 -5.72 -8.24
N LEU A 140 -17.15 -6.93 -7.79
CA LEU A 140 -16.51 -8.13 -8.34
C LEU A 140 -16.82 -8.27 -9.83
N CYS A 141 -15.81 -8.55 -10.65
CA CYS A 141 -16.00 -8.79 -12.08
C CYS A 141 -16.96 -9.97 -12.31
N ASP A 142 -17.79 -9.88 -13.34
CA ASP A 142 -18.85 -10.86 -13.59
C ASP A 142 -18.31 -12.27 -13.90
N ASP A 143 -17.18 -12.36 -14.60
CA ASP A 143 -16.51 -13.64 -14.88
C ASP A 143 -16.01 -14.30 -13.59
N ILE A 144 -15.39 -13.52 -12.69
CA ILE A 144 -14.94 -13.99 -11.38
C ILE A 144 -16.14 -14.39 -10.52
N ARG A 145 -17.19 -13.57 -10.51
CA ARG A 145 -18.45 -13.86 -9.81
C ARG A 145 -19.05 -15.19 -10.25
N GLN A 146 -19.15 -15.43 -11.56
CA GLN A 146 -19.68 -16.68 -12.11
C GLN A 146 -18.81 -17.90 -11.73
N ARG A 147 -17.47 -17.75 -11.72
CA ARG A 147 -16.56 -18.81 -11.25
C ARG A 147 -16.81 -19.15 -9.78
N MET A 148 -16.98 -18.13 -8.93
CA MET A 148 -17.28 -18.32 -7.51
C MET A 148 -18.64 -19.01 -7.29
N GLU A 149 -19.67 -18.63 -8.05
CA GLU A 149 -21.00 -19.27 -8.01
C GLU A 149 -20.96 -20.74 -8.44
N ARG A 150 -20.04 -21.12 -9.33
CA ARG A 150 -19.78 -22.52 -9.73
C ARG A 150 -18.88 -23.27 -8.74
N GLY A 151 -18.36 -22.61 -7.70
CA GLY A 151 -17.44 -23.22 -6.73
C GLY A 151 -16.03 -23.45 -7.29
N GLU A 152 -15.63 -22.70 -8.31
CA GLU A 152 -14.27 -22.71 -8.84
C GLU A 152 -13.33 -21.88 -7.96
N ALA A 153 -12.02 -22.12 -8.06
CA ALA A 153 -11.02 -21.25 -7.46
C ALA A 153 -10.83 -19.99 -8.32
N VAL A 154 -10.47 -18.87 -7.69
CA VAL A 154 -10.14 -17.60 -8.34
C VAL A 154 -8.73 -17.17 -7.97
#